data_AF-I3EGY6-F1
#
_entry.id   AF-I3EGY6-F1
#
_cell.length_a   1.000
_cell.length_b   1.000
_cell.length_c   1.000
_cell.angle_alpha   90.00
_cell.angle_beta   90.00
_cell.angle_gamma   90.00
#
_symmetry.space_group_name_H-M   'P 1'
#
loop_
_entity.id
_entity.type
_entity.pdbx_description
1 polymer ?
#
loop_
_entity_poly.entity_id
_entity_poly.type
_entity_poly.pdbx_seq_one_letter_code
_entity_poly.pdbx_strand_id
1 'polypeptide(L)'
;MRERYNMNNNQNILRNTIKRNITTVILLIMYTYTVYGWTTLLNIERVQKMKIKNNLIIHPHGGLAPMRGKILRNSEYMRNYRTYNHGMWIDWSMKKCSESEYKYSIHPKSSKPYDKVDEDIKKNEYLKELTRQMINMFPSKNEYFSINSNNPNSFTRFLMEYKEKLDDLYVLASLFLMAEGVNIPIEIIEDSKNTAHKILIIKKNESQIKAVSSGVYVHLSMIKKRRLRGERDKKLVYQKKTESVINFFKRLISTDASRLDVPEEFSMPSTYEEFLTGGFLNSPRFLIQSYIFEYIDSVEMYANFITAVYNLINEQLPNGHNADVYTENEKKAVEVFNNLFIDEELCEKEKYMQYIEDLNSIDKLWGEQEWGYPFINDINGAASSRNIGAPVYNRIKDKFISGSEGNYNSYIECALLGIFMCAAFNAETCTYDISHLPMPSKELKEFFTKYSSPHIPVTQVVIKDWCRVVADLPCQYVEYDLKNNNKIQPGLLNILHVIRAIAGEDERLEWAIQVLSRGIHRICKSNANKKKTVENP
;
A
#
# COMPACT_ATOMS: atom_id res chain seq x y z
N MET A 1 40.33 -24.33 37.22
CA MET A 1 39.52 -23.10 36.98
C MET A 1 39.65 -22.57 35.53
N ARG A 2 40.87 -22.49 34.96
CA ARG A 2 41.11 -22.16 33.53
C ARG A 2 40.41 -23.07 32.50
N GLU A 3 40.34 -24.38 32.76
CA GLU A 3 39.68 -25.33 31.84
C GLU A 3 38.15 -25.16 31.77
N ARG A 4 37.48 -24.85 32.90
CA ARG A 4 36.04 -24.55 32.91
C ARG A 4 35.74 -23.24 32.19
N TYR A 5 36.63 -22.25 32.26
CA TYR A 5 36.49 -20.98 31.54
C TYR A 5 36.69 -21.16 30.02
N ASN A 6 37.69 -21.94 29.61
CA ASN A 6 37.95 -22.25 28.20
C ASN A 6 36.88 -23.15 27.55
N MET A 7 36.28 -24.08 28.31
CA MET A 7 35.14 -24.88 27.82
C MET A 7 33.90 -24.02 27.55
N ASN A 8 33.58 -23.07 28.44
CA ASN A 8 32.42 -22.20 28.28
C ASN A 8 32.61 -21.22 27.11
N ASN A 9 33.84 -20.73 26.91
CA ASN A 9 34.16 -19.81 25.82
C ASN A 9 34.13 -20.52 24.45
N ASN A 10 34.68 -21.74 24.35
CA ASN A 10 34.65 -22.52 23.11
C ASN A 10 33.24 -23.04 22.74
N GLN A 11 32.40 -23.35 23.73
CA GLN A 11 30.98 -23.66 23.49
C GLN A 11 30.20 -22.44 22.99
N ASN A 12 30.48 -21.25 23.52
CA ASN A 12 29.87 -20.00 23.05
C ASN A 12 30.34 -19.63 21.62
N ILE A 13 31.62 -19.81 21.30
CA ILE A 13 32.16 -19.58 19.95
C ILE A 13 31.56 -20.56 18.93
N LEU A 14 31.40 -21.84 19.29
CA LEU A 14 30.76 -22.86 18.45
C LEU A 14 29.27 -22.57 18.23
N ARG A 15 28.55 -22.19 19.30
CA ARG A 15 27.13 -21.78 19.23
C ARG A 15 26.94 -20.55 18.35
N ASN A 16 27.86 -19.59 18.39
CA ASN A 16 27.82 -18.38 17.57
C ASN A 16 28.20 -18.63 16.10
N THR A 17 29.13 -19.54 15.82
CA THR A 17 29.55 -19.88 14.45
C THR A 17 28.47 -20.68 13.71
N ILE A 18 27.81 -21.62 14.41
CA ILE A 18 26.67 -22.39 13.86
C ILE A 18 25.45 -21.49 13.68
N LYS A 19 25.18 -20.56 14.61
CA LYS A 19 24.16 -19.51 14.44
C LYS A 19 24.43 -18.67 13.18
N ARG A 20 25.68 -18.24 12.96
CA ARG A 20 26.05 -17.40 11.82
C ARG A 20 25.80 -18.08 10.46
N ASN A 21 26.24 -19.33 10.30
CA ASN A 21 26.09 -20.06 9.03
C ASN A 21 24.62 -20.44 8.74
N ILE A 22 23.81 -20.63 9.77
CA ILE A 22 22.37 -20.91 9.64
C ILE A 22 21.58 -19.64 9.34
N THR A 23 21.91 -18.52 10.00
CA THR A 23 21.38 -17.22 9.61
C THR A 23 21.68 -16.98 8.13
N THR A 24 22.89 -17.29 7.64
CA THR A 24 23.21 -17.22 6.21
C THR A 24 22.30 -18.09 5.32
N VAL A 25 21.91 -19.30 5.75
CA VAL A 25 21.00 -20.17 4.97
C VAL A 25 19.56 -19.65 4.97
N ILE A 26 19.06 -19.16 6.10
CA ILE A 26 17.73 -18.51 6.17
C ILE A 26 17.74 -17.22 5.35
N LEU A 27 18.81 -16.44 5.43
CA LEU A 27 19.04 -15.24 4.62
C LEU A 27 19.11 -15.57 3.13
N LEU A 28 19.72 -16.69 2.74
CA LEU A 28 19.77 -17.18 1.35
C LEU A 28 18.41 -17.67 0.87
N ILE A 29 17.61 -18.33 1.71
CA ILE A 29 16.24 -18.72 1.38
C ILE A 29 15.38 -17.46 1.23
N MET A 30 15.47 -16.51 2.16
CA MET A 30 14.86 -15.18 2.03
C MET A 30 15.32 -14.50 0.73
N TYR A 31 16.60 -14.57 0.38
CA TYR A 31 17.13 -14.02 -0.88
C TYR A 31 16.57 -14.72 -2.12
N THR A 32 16.44 -16.04 -2.11
CA THR A 32 15.80 -16.76 -3.22
C THR A 32 14.32 -16.42 -3.36
N TYR A 33 13.63 -16.10 -2.25
CA TYR A 33 12.27 -15.55 -2.28
C TYR A 33 12.23 -14.05 -2.62
N THR A 34 13.29 -13.26 -2.39
CA THR A 34 13.37 -11.83 -2.78
C THR A 34 13.35 -11.66 -4.29
N VAL A 35 13.95 -12.60 -5.02
CA VAL A 35 13.98 -12.59 -6.49
C VAL A 35 12.60 -12.85 -7.09
N TYR A 36 11.75 -13.65 -6.43
CA TYR A 36 10.40 -14.00 -6.91
C TYR A 36 9.29 -13.07 -6.39
N GLY A 37 9.45 -12.41 -5.25
CA GLY A 37 8.50 -11.42 -4.71
C GLY A 37 8.65 -10.00 -5.26
N TRP A 38 9.60 -9.78 -6.17
CA TRP A 38 10.01 -8.45 -6.65
C TRP A 38 8.99 -7.78 -7.59
N THR A 39 7.96 -8.50 -8.02
CA THR A 39 6.99 -8.03 -9.02
C THR A 39 5.71 -7.52 -8.37
N THR A 40 5.74 -6.32 -7.81
CA THR A 40 4.65 -5.31 -7.91
C THR A 40 5.02 -3.93 -7.33
N LEU A 41 6.25 -3.45 -7.54
CA LEU A 41 6.42 -2.01 -7.75
C LEU A 41 6.16 -1.77 -9.23
N LEU A 42 5.30 -0.79 -9.56
CA LEU A 42 5.10 -0.31 -10.92
C LEU A 42 6.50 -0.10 -11.54
N ASN A 43 6.85 -0.83 -12.60
CA ASN A 43 8.16 -0.66 -13.25
C ASN A 43 8.17 0.71 -13.96
N ILE A 44 8.59 1.74 -13.22
CA ILE A 44 8.50 3.15 -13.62
C ILE A 44 9.25 3.41 -14.90
N GLU A 45 10.43 2.81 -15.05
CA GLU A 45 11.22 2.95 -16.27
C GLU A 45 10.45 2.39 -17.47
N ARG A 46 9.87 1.19 -17.32
CA ARG A 46 9.04 0.58 -18.37
C ARG A 46 7.83 1.44 -18.70
N VAL A 47 7.15 2.02 -17.70
CA VAL A 47 5.99 2.89 -17.91
C VAL A 47 6.38 4.20 -18.58
N GLN A 48 7.46 4.84 -18.13
CA GLN A 48 7.93 6.10 -18.66
C GLN A 48 8.38 5.99 -20.13
N LYS A 49 8.99 4.85 -20.52
CA LYS A 49 9.42 4.55 -21.89
C LYS A 49 8.32 3.92 -22.76
N MET A 50 7.07 3.91 -22.30
CA MET A 50 5.97 3.37 -23.11
C MET A 50 5.73 4.23 -24.34
N LYS A 51 5.75 3.59 -25.51
CA LYS A 51 5.34 4.22 -26.77
C LYS A 51 3.83 4.29 -26.85
N ILE A 52 3.37 5.48 -27.17
CA ILE A 52 2.00 5.83 -27.51
C ILE A 52 1.97 5.98 -29.05
N LYS A 53 0.81 6.29 -29.63
CA LYS A 53 0.70 6.56 -31.07
C LYS A 53 1.63 7.69 -31.50
N ASN A 54 2.09 7.63 -32.76
CA ASN A 54 2.91 8.66 -33.42
C ASN A 54 4.26 8.95 -32.71
N ASN A 55 4.96 7.91 -32.21
CA ASN A 55 6.24 8.04 -31.50
C ASN A 55 6.20 8.92 -30.24
N LEU A 56 5.01 9.18 -29.71
CA LEU A 56 4.86 9.91 -28.46
C LEU A 56 5.16 9.01 -27.27
N ILE A 57 5.78 9.57 -26.24
CA ILE A 57 5.95 8.98 -24.93
C ILE A 57 5.36 9.92 -23.86
N ILE A 58 5.30 9.45 -22.62
CA ILE A 58 4.88 10.29 -21.49
C ILE A 58 5.93 11.40 -21.30
N HIS A 59 5.49 12.64 -21.16
CA HIS A 59 6.37 13.75 -20.84
C HIS A 59 7.00 13.53 -19.44
N PRO A 60 8.33 13.44 -19.28
CA PRO A 60 8.95 13.12 -17.99
C PRO A 60 8.63 14.13 -16.88
N HIS A 61 8.49 15.41 -17.23
CA HIS A 61 8.08 16.45 -16.28
C HIS A 61 6.56 16.66 -16.19
N GLY A 62 5.77 15.84 -16.89
CA GLY A 62 4.32 15.98 -16.99
C GLY A 62 3.54 15.39 -15.82
N GLY A 63 2.25 15.70 -15.74
CA GLY A 63 1.34 15.18 -14.71
C GLY A 63 1.12 13.66 -14.74
N LEU A 64 1.46 13.01 -15.86
CA LEU A 64 1.40 11.56 -16.06
C LEU A 64 2.72 10.85 -15.74
N ALA A 65 3.76 11.57 -15.32
CA ALA A 65 5.06 10.95 -15.05
C ALA A 65 4.98 10.03 -13.82
N PRO A 66 5.18 8.70 -13.96
CA PRO A 66 5.09 7.76 -12.83
C PRO A 66 6.10 8.05 -11.71
N MET A 67 7.26 8.64 -12.03
CA MET A 67 8.28 8.99 -11.01
C MET A 67 7.75 10.01 -9.99
N ARG A 68 6.96 10.99 -10.45
CA ARG A 68 6.33 11.97 -9.56
C ARG A 68 5.41 11.30 -8.55
N GLY A 69 4.57 10.37 -9.02
CA GLY A 69 3.68 9.60 -8.16
C GLY A 69 4.43 8.77 -7.12
N LYS A 70 5.53 8.13 -7.52
CA LYS A 70 6.39 7.38 -6.59
C LYS A 70 7.00 8.25 -5.52
N ILE A 71 7.57 9.40 -5.88
CA ILE A 71 8.16 10.33 -4.90
C ILE A 71 7.09 10.78 -3.90
N LEU A 72 5.94 11.25 -4.39
CA LEU A 72 4.86 11.75 -3.53
C LEU A 72 4.33 10.66 -2.58
N ARG A 73 4.22 9.41 -3.06
CA ARG A 73 3.81 8.26 -2.25
C ARG A 73 4.87 7.86 -1.23
N ASN A 74 6.12 7.73 -1.63
CA ASN A 74 7.23 7.34 -0.76
C ASN A 74 7.48 8.37 0.35
N SER A 75 7.27 9.66 0.06
CA SER A 75 7.31 10.74 1.05
C SER A 75 6.00 10.90 1.84
N GLU A 76 5.04 9.99 1.66
CA GLU A 76 3.77 9.92 2.39
C GLU A 76 2.92 11.19 2.33
N TYR A 77 3.04 12.03 1.30
CA TYR A 77 2.39 13.35 1.24
C TYR A 77 0.87 13.26 1.43
N MET A 78 0.19 12.39 0.68
CA MET A 78 -1.28 12.26 0.79
C MET A 78 -1.69 11.64 2.14
N ARG A 79 -0.89 10.72 2.71
CA ARG A 79 -1.13 10.17 4.04
C ARG A 79 -1.04 11.26 5.12
N ASN A 80 0.05 12.02 5.10
CA ASN A 80 0.28 13.12 6.03
C ASN A 80 -0.79 14.19 5.88
N TYR A 81 -1.10 14.58 4.65
CA TYR A 81 -2.14 15.54 4.37
C TYR A 81 -3.51 15.05 4.85
N ARG A 82 -3.88 13.80 4.58
CA ARG A 82 -5.13 13.20 5.06
C ARG A 82 -5.22 13.10 6.59
N THR A 83 -4.10 13.11 7.31
CA THR A 83 -4.06 13.06 8.79
C THR A 83 -4.05 14.45 9.42
N TYR A 84 -3.30 15.40 8.84
CA TYR A 84 -2.99 16.70 9.45
C TYR A 84 -3.69 17.90 8.79
N ASN A 85 -4.55 17.68 7.80
CA ASN A 85 -5.29 18.77 7.15
C ASN A 85 -6.16 19.56 8.16
N HIS A 86 -5.91 20.88 8.24
CA HIS A 86 -6.58 21.79 9.17
C HIS A 86 -8.04 22.11 8.79
N GLY A 87 -8.43 21.87 7.53
CA GLY A 87 -9.81 22.03 7.05
C GLY A 87 -10.72 20.84 7.36
N MET A 88 -10.21 19.84 8.10
CA MET A 88 -10.92 18.61 8.39
C MET A 88 -11.01 18.34 9.89
N TRP A 89 -12.23 18.03 10.34
CA TRP A 89 -12.49 17.48 11.65
C TRP A 89 -12.30 15.96 11.63
N ILE A 90 -11.60 15.42 12.64
CA ILE A 90 -11.46 13.98 12.88
C ILE A 90 -11.79 13.70 14.35
N ASP A 91 -12.70 12.76 14.58
CA ASP A 91 -13.03 12.33 15.94
C ASP A 91 -11.83 11.60 16.58
N TRP A 92 -11.66 11.79 17.88
CA TRP A 92 -10.57 11.17 18.62
C TRP A 92 -11.05 10.79 20.01
N SER A 93 -10.44 9.75 20.58
CA SER A 93 -10.66 9.36 21.95
C SER A 93 -9.34 9.18 22.68
N MET A 94 -9.36 9.48 23.96
CA MET A 94 -8.22 9.30 24.85
C MET A 94 -8.65 8.39 26.00
N LYS A 95 -7.94 7.28 26.18
CA LYS A 95 -8.21 6.32 27.24
C LYS A 95 -7.00 6.20 28.16
N LYS A 96 -7.19 6.45 29.45
CA LYS A 96 -6.15 6.22 30.46
C LYS A 96 -5.86 4.72 30.55
N CYS A 97 -4.62 4.34 30.31
CA CYS A 97 -4.15 2.94 30.31
C CYS A 97 -3.38 2.59 31.58
N SER A 98 -2.71 3.56 32.21
CA SER A 98 -2.03 3.41 33.50
C SER A 98 -2.02 4.75 34.26
N GLU A 99 -1.43 4.82 35.46
CA GLU A 99 -1.36 6.07 36.26
C GLU A 99 -0.72 7.24 35.50
N SER A 100 0.18 6.95 34.55
CA SER A 100 0.96 7.93 33.79
C SER A 100 0.78 7.86 32.27
N GLU A 101 0.01 6.89 31.75
CA GLU A 101 -0.06 6.60 30.30
C GLU A 101 -1.49 6.74 29.75
N TYR A 102 -1.60 7.47 28.65
CA TYR A 102 -2.84 7.66 27.90
C TYR A 102 -2.67 7.05 26.51
N LYS A 103 -3.62 6.20 26.11
CA LYS A 103 -3.73 5.75 24.72
C LYS A 103 -4.62 6.72 23.96
N TYR A 104 -4.02 7.36 22.96
CA TYR A 104 -4.73 8.17 21.98
C TYR A 104 -5.24 7.28 20.83
N SER A 105 -6.44 7.55 20.33
CA SER A 105 -7.01 6.83 19.19
C SER A 105 -7.77 7.81 18.32
N ILE A 106 -7.38 7.89 17.05
CA ILE A 106 -8.04 8.71 16.03
C ILE A 106 -9.06 7.82 15.32
N HIS A 107 -10.22 8.37 14.96
CA HIS A 107 -11.28 7.66 14.26
C HIS A 107 -11.52 8.26 12.86
N PRO A 108 -10.63 8.05 11.85
CA PRO A 108 -10.74 8.70 10.53
C PRO A 108 -12.06 8.46 9.79
N LYS A 109 -12.81 7.43 10.18
CA LYS A 109 -14.13 7.11 9.62
C LYS A 109 -15.18 8.19 9.87
N SER A 110 -15.03 8.98 10.94
CA SER A 110 -15.95 10.07 11.29
C SER A 110 -15.58 11.40 10.62
N SER A 111 -14.49 11.42 9.83
CA SER A 111 -13.98 12.66 9.24
C SER A 111 -15.02 13.44 8.46
N LYS A 112 -15.03 14.75 8.66
CA LYS A 112 -15.89 15.71 7.97
C LYS A 112 -15.11 17.00 7.70
N PRO A 113 -15.40 17.72 6.60
CA PRO A 113 -14.85 19.05 6.42
C PRO A 113 -15.40 20.00 7.49
N TYR A 114 -14.60 20.96 7.94
CA TYR A 114 -15.10 22.09 8.72
C TYR A 114 -15.95 23.01 7.84
N ASP A 115 -16.87 23.76 8.47
CA ASP A 115 -17.71 24.73 7.76
C ASP A 115 -16.97 26.02 7.43
N LYS A 116 -16.04 26.44 8.30
CA LYS A 116 -15.17 27.59 8.13
C LYS A 116 -13.71 27.16 8.31
N VAL A 117 -12.94 27.25 7.23
CA VAL A 117 -11.51 26.95 7.11
C VAL A 117 -10.73 28.23 6.82
N ASP A 118 -11.29 29.12 5.99
CA ASP A 118 -10.69 30.40 5.60
C ASP A 118 -11.70 31.54 5.78
N GLU A 119 -11.21 32.79 5.86
CA GLU A 119 -12.03 33.99 5.94
C GLU A 119 -12.58 34.40 4.57
N ASP A 120 -11.82 34.16 3.49
CA ASP A 120 -12.30 34.37 2.13
C ASP A 120 -13.38 33.33 1.79
N ILE A 121 -14.56 33.82 1.39
CA ILE A 121 -15.75 32.99 1.17
C ILE A 121 -15.53 31.97 0.04
N LYS A 122 -14.90 32.38 -1.06
CA LYS A 122 -14.67 31.53 -2.23
C LYS A 122 -13.62 30.47 -1.94
N LYS A 123 -12.51 30.88 -1.32
CA LYS A 123 -11.43 29.98 -0.87
C LYS A 123 -11.94 28.97 0.15
N ASN A 124 -12.75 29.44 1.11
CA ASN A 124 -13.39 28.57 2.09
C ASN A 124 -14.31 27.53 1.42
N GLU A 125 -15.14 27.94 0.46
CA GLU A 125 -16.00 27.02 -0.29
C GLU A 125 -15.15 25.96 -1.03
N TYR A 126 -14.10 26.39 -1.72
CA TYR A 126 -13.18 25.51 -2.43
C TYR A 126 -12.54 24.48 -1.49
N LEU A 127 -11.92 24.94 -0.39
CA LEU A 127 -11.24 24.06 0.58
C LEU A 127 -12.20 23.07 1.22
N LYS A 128 -13.44 23.49 1.51
CA LYS A 128 -14.49 22.62 2.05
C LYS A 128 -14.87 21.51 1.07
N GLU A 129 -15.07 21.85 -0.20
CA GLU A 129 -15.42 20.86 -1.24
C GLU A 129 -14.25 19.92 -1.56
N LEU A 130 -13.03 20.46 -1.66
CA LEU A 130 -11.82 19.66 -1.85
C LEU A 130 -11.63 18.67 -0.69
N THR A 131 -11.75 19.13 0.56
CA THR A 131 -11.62 18.28 1.76
C THR A 131 -12.67 17.17 1.77
N ARG A 132 -13.91 17.49 1.35
CA ARG A 132 -14.97 16.49 1.21
C ARG A 132 -14.61 15.42 0.19
N GLN A 133 -14.03 15.80 -0.96
CA GLN A 133 -13.60 14.84 -1.96
C GLN A 133 -12.40 14.03 -1.51
N MET A 134 -11.43 14.65 -0.83
CA MET A 134 -10.33 13.93 -0.18
C MET A 134 -10.85 12.85 0.78
N ILE A 135 -11.86 13.12 1.60
CA ILE A 135 -12.47 12.11 2.49
C ILE A 135 -13.20 11.01 1.71
N ASN A 136 -13.83 11.35 0.58
CA ASN A 136 -14.54 10.38 -0.26
C ASN A 136 -13.59 9.44 -1.02
N MET A 137 -12.47 9.98 -1.52
CA MET A 137 -11.43 9.28 -2.27
C MET A 137 -10.46 8.54 -1.34
N PHE A 138 -10.13 9.09 -0.17
CA PHE A 138 -9.25 8.51 0.86
C PHE A 138 -9.99 8.28 2.19
N PRO A 139 -10.95 7.34 2.23
CA PRO A 139 -11.83 7.14 3.37
C PRO A 139 -11.16 6.61 4.65
N SER A 140 -9.96 6.00 4.55
CA SER A 140 -9.14 5.58 5.71
C SER A 140 -9.89 4.82 6.82
N LYS A 141 -10.79 3.89 6.41
CA LYS A 141 -11.88 3.38 7.27
C LYS A 141 -11.45 2.49 8.45
N ASN A 142 -10.23 1.96 8.44
CA ASN A 142 -9.71 1.04 9.46
C ASN A 142 -8.59 1.66 10.30
N GLU A 143 -8.59 2.99 10.48
CA GLU A 143 -7.50 3.75 11.15
C GLU A 143 -6.19 3.80 10.36
N TYR A 144 -6.14 3.18 9.18
CA TYR A 144 -5.01 3.23 8.24
C TYR A 144 -5.39 4.02 6.99
N PHE A 145 -4.41 4.73 6.43
CA PHE A 145 -4.53 5.40 5.13
C PHE A 145 -4.87 4.39 4.04
N SER A 146 -6.00 4.60 3.37
CA SER A 146 -6.42 3.72 2.29
C SER A 146 -7.51 4.36 1.43
N ILE A 147 -7.44 4.09 0.13
CA ILE A 147 -8.54 4.35 -0.81
C ILE A 147 -9.68 3.33 -0.65
N ASN A 148 -9.41 2.16 -0.06
CA ASN A 148 -10.40 1.09 0.09
C ASN A 148 -11.35 1.36 1.26
N SER A 149 -12.61 0.94 1.08
CA SER A 149 -13.62 1.11 2.12
C SER A 149 -14.69 0.03 2.08
N ASN A 150 -15.04 -0.47 3.26
CA ASN A 150 -16.20 -1.34 3.43
C ASN A 150 -17.54 -0.62 3.19
N ASN A 151 -17.56 0.68 2.89
CA ASN A 151 -18.80 1.40 2.54
C ASN A 151 -19.30 0.90 1.18
N PRO A 152 -20.58 0.50 1.04
CA PRO A 152 -21.11 0.05 -0.25
C PRO A 152 -21.24 1.17 -1.29
N ASN A 153 -21.23 2.44 -0.89
CA ASN A 153 -21.17 3.63 -1.74
C ASN A 153 -19.78 4.27 -1.63
N SER A 154 -18.72 3.50 -1.88
CA SER A 154 -17.34 3.99 -1.89
C SER A 154 -16.90 4.19 -3.33
N PHE A 155 -16.17 5.28 -3.60
CA PHE A 155 -15.68 5.61 -4.93
C PHE A 155 -14.81 4.49 -5.52
N THR A 156 -13.78 4.04 -4.79
CA THR A 156 -12.93 2.90 -5.19
C THR A 156 -13.72 1.64 -5.47
N ARG A 157 -14.73 1.38 -4.65
CA ARG A 157 -15.57 0.19 -4.77
C ARG A 157 -16.59 0.28 -5.91
N PHE A 158 -16.86 1.48 -6.41
CA PHE A 158 -17.61 1.69 -7.64
C PHE A 158 -16.71 1.44 -8.86
N LEU A 159 -15.49 2.00 -8.85
CA LEU A 159 -14.50 1.80 -9.91
C LEU A 159 -14.16 0.31 -10.11
N MET A 160 -13.86 -0.40 -9.02
CA MET A 160 -13.50 -1.83 -9.08
C MET A 160 -14.58 -2.73 -9.70
N GLU A 161 -15.86 -2.33 -9.66
CA GLU A 161 -16.93 -3.11 -10.33
C GLU A 161 -16.85 -3.07 -11.85
N TYR A 162 -16.07 -2.14 -12.41
CA TYR A 162 -15.93 -1.94 -13.84
C TYR A 162 -14.47 -2.09 -14.32
N LYS A 163 -13.57 -2.58 -13.45
CA LYS A 163 -12.15 -2.81 -13.75
C LYS A 163 -11.92 -3.71 -14.97
N GLU A 164 -12.74 -4.75 -15.13
CA GLU A 164 -12.60 -5.71 -16.25
C GLU A 164 -12.82 -5.09 -17.63
N LYS A 165 -13.63 -4.03 -17.72
CA LYS A 165 -13.94 -3.34 -18.98
C LYS A 165 -13.07 -2.11 -19.24
N LEU A 166 -12.17 -1.78 -18.31
CA LEU A 166 -11.37 -0.56 -18.31
C LEU A 166 -12.20 0.74 -18.23
N ASP A 167 -13.52 0.65 -18.02
CA ASP A 167 -14.41 1.81 -17.88
C ASP A 167 -14.00 2.66 -16.66
N ASP A 168 -13.46 2.03 -15.61
CA ASP A 168 -12.91 2.68 -14.43
C ASP A 168 -11.73 3.59 -14.77
N LEU A 169 -10.86 3.16 -15.68
CA LEU A 169 -9.73 3.95 -16.15
C LEU A 169 -10.17 5.15 -16.99
N TYR A 170 -11.25 5.02 -17.78
CA TYR A 170 -11.84 6.14 -18.50
C TYR A 170 -12.47 7.17 -17.55
N VAL A 171 -13.10 6.72 -16.46
CA VAL A 171 -13.59 7.63 -15.41
C VAL A 171 -12.42 8.38 -14.77
N LEU A 172 -11.35 7.68 -14.39
CA LEU A 172 -10.16 8.30 -13.81
C LEU A 172 -9.46 9.26 -14.77
N ALA A 173 -9.32 8.90 -16.05
CA ALA A 173 -8.75 9.73 -17.09
C ALA A 173 -9.56 11.01 -17.29
N SER A 174 -10.89 10.92 -17.25
CA SER A 174 -11.78 12.09 -17.30
C SER A 174 -11.56 13.02 -16.11
N LEU A 175 -11.50 12.48 -14.88
CA LEU A 175 -11.25 13.28 -13.67
C LEU A 175 -9.86 13.95 -13.72
N PHE A 176 -8.86 13.22 -14.19
CA PHE A 176 -7.50 13.72 -14.38
C PHE A 176 -7.48 14.91 -15.34
N LEU A 177 -8.05 14.76 -16.54
CA LEU A 177 -8.08 15.81 -17.55
C LEU A 177 -8.88 17.04 -17.09
N MET A 178 -9.98 16.85 -16.36
CA MET A 178 -10.72 17.97 -15.77
C MET A 178 -9.90 18.71 -14.71
N ALA A 179 -9.07 18.01 -13.92
CA ALA A 179 -8.15 18.65 -12.97
C ALA A 179 -7.02 19.43 -13.66
N GLU A 180 -6.64 19.02 -14.88
CA GLU A 180 -5.71 19.77 -15.74
C GLU A 180 -6.38 20.98 -16.41
N GLY A 181 -7.72 21.04 -16.41
CA GLY A 181 -8.53 22.15 -16.93
C GLY A 181 -9.21 21.85 -18.28
N VAL A 182 -9.14 20.62 -18.77
CA VAL A 182 -9.77 20.21 -20.04
C VAL A 182 -11.21 19.77 -19.78
N ASN A 183 -12.16 20.33 -20.54
CA ASN A 183 -13.55 19.93 -20.49
C ASN A 183 -13.76 18.59 -21.19
N ILE A 184 -14.21 17.59 -20.43
CA ILE A 184 -14.54 16.25 -20.91
C ILE A 184 -16.05 16.04 -20.79
N PRO A 185 -16.73 15.49 -21.82
CA PRO A 185 -18.19 15.32 -21.83
C PRO A 185 -18.65 14.15 -20.94
N ILE A 186 -18.48 14.32 -19.62
CA ILE A 186 -18.90 13.42 -18.56
C ILE A 186 -20.19 13.92 -17.89
N GLU A 187 -21.21 13.07 -17.84
CA GLU A 187 -22.55 13.42 -17.36
C GLU A 187 -23.15 12.32 -16.49
N ILE A 188 -23.90 12.74 -15.48
CA ILE A 188 -24.77 11.86 -14.70
C ILE A 188 -26.19 12.25 -15.05
N ILE A 189 -26.89 11.37 -15.77
CA ILE A 189 -28.26 11.62 -16.25
C ILE A 189 -29.23 10.58 -15.67
N GLU A 190 -30.51 10.87 -15.73
CA GLU A 190 -31.56 9.89 -15.45
C GLU A 190 -31.60 8.84 -16.57
N ASP A 191 -31.80 7.58 -16.19
CA ASP A 191 -31.95 6.48 -17.13
C ASP A 191 -33.29 6.61 -17.84
N SER A 192 -33.23 6.76 -19.16
CA SER A 192 -34.40 6.81 -20.06
C SER A 192 -35.39 5.65 -19.85
N LYS A 193 -34.93 4.49 -19.39
CA LYS A 193 -35.77 3.31 -19.14
C LYS A 193 -36.36 3.28 -17.73
N ASN A 194 -35.75 3.99 -16.78
CA ASN A 194 -36.23 4.08 -15.41
C ASN A 194 -35.69 5.35 -14.75
N THR A 195 -36.50 6.40 -14.73
CA THR A 195 -36.13 7.74 -14.23
C THR A 195 -35.70 7.75 -12.76
N ALA A 196 -36.01 6.71 -11.98
CA ALA A 196 -35.50 6.54 -10.61
C ALA A 196 -34.02 6.09 -10.56
N HIS A 197 -33.42 5.72 -11.70
CA HIS A 197 -32.04 5.30 -11.82
C HIS A 197 -31.22 6.39 -12.51
N LYS A 198 -30.01 6.63 -12.01
CA LYS A 198 -29.04 7.50 -12.67
C LYS A 198 -27.95 6.67 -13.31
N ILE A 199 -27.42 7.16 -14.43
CA ILE A 199 -26.32 6.57 -15.17
C ILE A 199 -25.21 7.60 -15.37
N LEU A 200 -23.97 7.15 -15.29
CA LEU A 200 -22.78 7.92 -15.64
C LEU A 200 -22.40 7.61 -17.08
N ILE A 201 -22.28 8.65 -17.90
CA ILE A 201 -21.95 8.58 -19.31
C ILE A 201 -20.70 9.41 -19.59
N ILE A 202 -19.77 8.87 -20.38
CA ILE A 202 -18.71 9.64 -21.03
C ILE A 202 -18.94 9.53 -22.54
N LYS A 203 -19.35 10.63 -23.18
CA LYS A 203 -19.66 10.65 -24.62
C LYS A 203 -18.38 10.76 -25.43
N LYS A 204 -18.36 10.19 -26.63
CA LYS A 204 -17.34 10.53 -27.63
C LYS A 204 -17.66 11.89 -28.23
N ASN A 205 -16.65 12.66 -28.61
CA ASN A 205 -16.88 13.92 -29.30
C ASN A 205 -17.42 13.66 -30.72
N GLU A 206 -18.67 14.04 -30.97
CA GLU A 206 -19.38 13.76 -32.23
C GLU A 206 -18.76 14.48 -33.44
N SER A 207 -18.03 15.58 -33.21
CA SER A 207 -17.42 16.42 -34.24
C SER A 207 -16.25 15.76 -35.01
N GLN A 208 -15.74 14.61 -34.54
CA GLN A 208 -14.65 13.87 -35.20
C GLN A 208 -15.07 12.52 -35.81
N ILE A 209 -16.34 12.10 -35.64
CA ILE A 209 -16.81 10.80 -36.14
C ILE A 209 -17.45 10.98 -37.51
N LYS A 210 -16.73 10.61 -38.58
CA LYS A 210 -17.35 10.26 -39.86
C LYS A 210 -18.39 9.15 -39.59
N ALA A 211 -19.66 9.55 -39.61
CA ALA A 211 -20.88 8.75 -39.58
C ALA A 211 -20.71 7.21 -39.62
N VAL A 212 -20.41 6.56 -38.48
CA VAL A 212 -20.90 5.23 -38.08
C VAL A 212 -20.71 5.10 -36.56
N SER A 213 -21.81 5.16 -35.80
CA SER A 213 -21.95 5.07 -34.33
C SER A 213 -21.68 6.35 -33.51
N SER A 214 -22.76 6.94 -32.99
CA SER A 214 -22.76 7.80 -31.80
C SER A 214 -22.22 6.99 -30.62
N GLY A 215 -20.91 7.03 -30.41
CA GLY A 215 -20.23 6.19 -29.44
C GLY A 215 -20.25 6.78 -28.04
N VAL A 216 -20.34 5.92 -27.05
CA VAL A 216 -20.14 6.24 -25.63
C VAL A 216 -18.89 5.48 -25.18
N TYR A 217 -17.95 6.16 -24.52
CA TYR A 217 -16.80 5.49 -23.91
C TYR A 217 -17.23 4.66 -22.70
N VAL A 218 -18.12 5.21 -21.88
CA VAL A 218 -18.49 4.65 -20.58
C VAL A 218 -19.99 4.82 -20.35
N HIS A 219 -20.69 3.75 -19.98
CA HIS A 219 -22.11 3.75 -19.63
C HIS A 219 -22.35 2.93 -18.36
N LEU A 220 -22.36 3.59 -17.20
CA LEU A 220 -22.33 2.93 -15.89
C LEU A 220 -23.59 3.23 -15.08
N SER A 221 -24.20 2.19 -14.52
CA SER A 221 -25.27 2.38 -13.54
C SER A 221 -24.74 2.95 -12.23
N MET A 222 -25.39 4.00 -11.73
CA MET A 222 -25.11 4.62 -10.42
C MET A 222 -25.89 3.95 -9.28
N ILE A 223 -26.71 2.92 -9.55
CA ILE A 223 -27.43 2.15 -8.55
C ILE A 223 -26.97 0.69 -8.58
N LYS A 224 -26.48 0.19 -7.44
CA LYS A 224 -25.90 -1.14 -7.33
C LYS A 224 -26.60 -2.01 -6.31
N LYS A 225 -26.89 -3.26 -6.69
CA LYS A 225 -27.54 -4.24 -5.80
C LYS A 225 -26.50 -4.89 -4.90
N ARG A 226 -26.42 -4.48 -3.63
CA ARG A 226 -25.39 -4.88 -2.65
C ARG A 226 -26.02 -5.61 -1.47
N ARG A 227 -25.36 -6.65 -0.97
CA ARG A 227 -25.72 -7.28 0.32
C ARG A 227 -25.12 -6.44 1.45
N LEU A 228 -25.96 -5.92 2.34
CA LEU A 228 -25.50 -5.21 3.52
C LEU A 228 -25.23 -6.19 4.66
N ARG A 229 -24.29 -5.83 5.55
CA ARG A 229 -23.91 -6.67 6.68
C ARG A 229 -25.12 -6.86 7.59
N GLY A 230 -25.49 -8.11 7.85
CA GLY A 230 -26.65 -8.46 8.67
C GLY A 230 -27.96 -8.63 7.89
N GLU A 231 -27.97 -8.43 6.57
CA GLU A 231 -29.17 -8.57 5.75
C GLU A 231 -29.14 -9.84 4.88
N ARG A 232 -30.31 -10.47 4.74
CA ARG A 232 -30.51 -11.65 3.87
C ARG A 232 -30.59 -11.25 2.40
N ASP A 233 -31.27 -10.14 2.10
CA ASP A 233 -31.49 -9.66 0.74
C ASP A 233 -30.48 -8.60 0.30
N LYS A 234 -30.27 -8.49 -1.01
CA LYS A 234 -29.46 -7.42 -1.59
C LYS A 234 -30.31 -6.15 -1.78
N LYS A 235 -29.87 -5.03 -1.24
CA LYS A 235 -30.51 -3.70 -1.40
C LYS A 235 -29.87 -2.90 -2.52
N LEU A 236 -30.65 -2.00 -3.12
CA LEU A 236 -30.16 -1.03 -4.09
C LEU A 236 -29.42 0.09 -3.35
N VAL A 237 -28.18 0.35 -3.74
CA VAL A 237 -27.30 1.36 -3.14
C VAL A 237 -26.92 2.36 -4.22
N TYR A 238 -27.37 3.60 -4.04
CA TYR A 238 -27.03 4.71 -4.90
C TYR A 238 -25.61 5.23 -4.60
N GLN A 239 -24.82 5.45 -5.64
CA GLN A 239 -23.40 5.80 -5.58
C GLN A 239 -23.17 7.32 -5.35
N LYS A 240 -23.77 7.88 -4.28
CA LYS A 240 -23.69 9.31 -3.94
C LYS A 240 -22.26 9.87 -3.82
N LYS A 241 -21.30 9.06 -3.35
CA LYS A 241 -19.92 9.53 -3.19
C LYS A 241 -19.25 9.70 -4.55
N THR A 242 -19.50 8.77 -5.47
CA THR A 242 -19.04 8.88 -6.86
C THR A 242 -19.64 10.10 -7.54
N GLU A 243 -20.95 10.33 -7.41
CA GLU A 243 -21.60 11.54 -7.94
C GLU A 243 -20.97 12.81 -7.36
N SER A 244 -20.72 12.85 -6.05
CA SER A 244 -20.07 14.00 -5.40
C SER A 244 -18.67 14.27 -5.95
N VAL A 245 -17.86 13.24 -6.19
CA VAL A 245 -16.50 13.38 -6.74
C VAL A 245 -16.57 13.91 -8.17
N ILE A 246 -17.42 13.32 -9.02
CA ILE A 246 -17.56 13.74 -10.43
C ILE A 246 -18.05 15.19 -10.52
N ASN A 247 -19.09 15.54 -9.74
CA ASN A 247 -19.62 16.90 -9.74
C ASN A 247 -18.60 17.94 -9.25
N PHE A 248 -17.73 17.59 -8.29
CA PHE A 248 -16.64 18.46 -7.88
C PHE A 248 -15.70 18.79 -9.05
N PHE A 249 -15.19 17.78 -9.77
CA PHE A 249 -14.29 18.03 -10.90
C PHE A 249 -14.99 18.78 -12.05
N LYS A 250 -16.28 18.52 -12.30
CA LYS A 250 -17.07 19.30 -13.26
C LYS A 250 -17.13 20.78 -12.89
N ARG A 251 -17.34 21.11 -11.61
CA ARG A 251 -17.37 22.51 -11.15
C ARG A 251 -16.05 23.24 -11.33
N LEU A 252 -14.90 22.56 -11.41
CA LEU A 252 -13.60 23.21 -11.66
C LEU A 252 -13.50 23.79 -13.08
N ILE A 253 -14.23 23.19 -14.03
CA ILE A 253 -14.17 23.54 -15.45
C ILE A 253 -15.45 24.20 -15.98
N SER A 254 -16.51 24.28 -15.16
CA SER A 254 -17.74 24.98 -15.51
C SER A 254 -17.47 26.45 -15.88
N THR A 255 -18.29 26.99 -16.79
CA THR A 255 -18.30 28.39 -17.20
C THR A 255 -19.47 29.18 -16.60
N ASP A 256 -20.34 28.52 -15.85
CA ASP A 256 -21.50 29.13 -15.19
C ASP A 256 -21.21 29.48 -13.72
N ALA A 257 -22.23 30.00 -13.01
CA ALA A 257 -22.12 30.41 -11.61
C ALA A 257 -21.80 29.25 -10.63
N SER A 258 -21.85 27.99 -11.06
CA SER A 258 -21.47 26.84 -10.24
C SER A 258 -19.96 26.60 -10.18
N ARG A 259 -19.17 27.34 -10.99
CA ARG A 259 -17.72 27.21 -11.08
C ARG A 259 -17.06 27.37 -9.71
N LEU A 260 -16.16 26.43 -9.38
CA LEU A 260 -15.28 26.52 -8.22
C LEU A 260 -13.94 27.11 -8.64
N ASP A 261 -13.66 28.32 -8.16
CA ASP A 261 -12.39 28.99 -8.37
C ASP A 261 -11.30 28.31 -7.51
N VAL A 262 -10.21 27.89 -8.15
CA VAL A 262 -9.02 27.35 -7.46
C VAL A 262 -8.06 28.51 -7.23
N PRO A 263 -7.72 28.86 -5.98
CA PRO A 263 -6.70 29.86 -5.69
C PRO A 263 -5.36 29.54 -6.35
N GLU A 264 -4.70 30.57 -6.91
CA GLU A 264 -3.44 30.43 -7.63
C GLU A 264 -2.31 29.84 -6.77
N GLU A 265 -2.31 30.15 -5.47
CA GLU A 265 -1.39 29.60 -4.46
C GLU A 265 -1.47 28.06 -4.32
N PHE A 266 -2.52 27.42 -4.84
CA PHE A 266 -2.68 25.96 -4.84
C PHE A 266 -2.26 25.31 -6.17
N SER A 267 -1.62 26.06 -7.06
CA SER A 267 -1.07 25.53 -8.30
C SER A 267 0.02 24.49 -8.03
N MET A 268 0.24 23.62 -9.01
CA MET A 268 1.39 22.70 -8.94
C MET A 268 2.69 23.51 -9.03
N PRO A 269 3.70 23.20 -8.20
CA PRO A 269 4.89 24.02 -8.11
C PRO A 269 5.76 23.82 -9.35
N SER A 270 6.32 24.93 -9.83
CA SER A 270 7.29 25.01 -10.91
C SER A 270 8.70 25.33 -10.38
N THR A 271 8.79 25.86 -9.16
CA THR A 271 10.03 26.20 -8.47
C THR A 271 10.14 25.47 -7.12
N TYR A 272 11.35 25.44 -6.57
CA TYR A 272 11.60 24.87 -5.25
C TYR A 272 10.92 25.70 -4.15
N GLU A 273 10.92 27.03 -4.28
CA GLU A 273 10.28 27.97 -3.37
C GLU A 273 8.76 27.76 -3.31
N GLU A 274 8.11 27.61 -4.48
CA GLU A 274 6.68 27.27 -4.57
C GLU A 274 6.39 25.91 -3.91
N PHE A 275 7.25 24.92 -4.12
CA PHE A 275 7.10 23.61 -3.50
C PHE A 275 7.14 23.68 -1.97
N LEU A 276 8.04 24.49 -1.40
CA LEU A 276 8.18 24.66 0.04
C LEU A 276 6.94 25.29 0.71
N THR A 277 6.10 26.02 -0.04
CA THR A 277 4.85 26.56 0.50
C THR A 277 3.85 25.46 0.87
N GLY A 278 3.95 24.28 0.23
CA GLY A 278 3.00 23.18 0.38
C GLY A 278 1.60 23.48 -0.19
N GLY A 279 1.39 24.62 -0.85
CA GLY A 279 0.09 25.05 -1.37
C GLY A 279 -0.51 24.03 -2.35
N PHE A 280 0.32 23.37 -3.15
CA PHE A 280 -0.05 22.32 -4.09
C PHE A 280 -0.78 21.12 -3.47
N LEU A 281 -0.67 20.90 -2.15
CA LEU A 281 -1.44 19.87 -1.44
C LEU A 281 -2.95 20.14 -1.50
N ASN A 282 -3.33 21.41 -1.64
CA ASN A 282 -4.70 21.83 -1.89
C ASN A 282 -5.05 21.84 -3.39
N SER A 283 -4.24 21.27 -4.28
CA SER A 283 -4.51 21.24 -5.73
C SER A 283 -5.47 20.10 -6.09
N PRO A 284 -6.42 20.29 -7.02
CA PRO A 284 -7.22 19.17 -7.54
C PRO A 284 -6.34 18.20 -8.33
N ARG A 285 -5.24 18.68 -8.93
CA ARG A 285 -4.25 17.85 -9.64
C ARG A 285 -3.57 16.89 -8.68
N PHE A 286 -3.07 17.39 -7.54
CA PHE A 286 -2.46 16.55 -6.51
C PHE A 286 -3.43 15.49 -5.97
N LEU A 287 -4.70 15.86 -5.73
CA LEU A 287 -5.73 14.95 -5.24
C LEU A 287 -5.96 13.77 -6.19
N ILE A 288 -6.21 14.05 -7.47
CA ILE A 288 -6.53 12.99 -8.44
C ILE A 288 -5.29 12.17 -8.82
N GLN A 289 -4.11 12.81 -8.97
CA GLN A 289 -2.85 12.12 -9.28
C GLN A 289 -2.47 11.14 -8.16
N SER A 290 -2.59 11.56 -6.89
CA SER A 290 -2.34 10.69 -5.74
C SER A 290 -3.30 9.50 -5.72
N TYR A 291 -4.58 9.73 -6.05
CA TYR A 291 -5.58 8.66 -6.04
C TYR A 291 -5.34 7.64 -7.14
N ILE A 292 -5.03 8.11 -8.35
CA ILE A 292 -4.70 7.26 -9.50
C ILE A 292 -3.49 6.38 -9.17
N PHE A 293 -2.46 6.95 -8.55
CA PHE A 293 -1.26 6.20 -8.20
C PHE A 293 -1.51 5.14 -7.10
N GLU A 294 -2.43 5.40 -6.18
CA GLU A 294 -2.88 4.39 -5.19
C GLU A 294 -3.83 3.34 -5.79
N TYR A 295 -4.53 3.67 -6.88
CA TYR A 295 -5.50 2.78 -7.53
C TYR A 295 -4.87 1.85 -8.57
N ILE A 296 -3.86 2.32 -9.31
CA ILE A 296 -3.17 1.55 -10.34
C ILE A 296 -2.10 0.67 -9.69
N ASP A 297 -2.26 -0.64 -9.85
CA ASP A 297 -1.42 -1.66 -9.21
C ASP A 297 -0.41 -2.32 -10.14
N SER A 298 -0.46 -2.03 -11.45
CA SER A 298 0.36 -2.71 -12.45
C SER A 298 0.74 -1.82 -13.63
N VAL A 299 1.84 -2.20 -14.28
CA VAL A 299 2.33 -1.57 -15.52
C VAL A 299 1.28 -1.60 -16.62
N GLU A 300 0.56 -2.72 -16.77
CA GLU A 300 -0.49 -2.89 -17.78
C GLU A 300 -1.69 -1.98 -17.51
N MET A 301 -2.15 -1.92 -16.26
CA MET A 301 -3.22 -1.01 -15.87
C MET A 301 -2.82 0.46 -16.08
N TYR A 302 -1.56 0.81 -15.82
CA TYR A 302 -1.03 2.13 -16.13
C TYR A 302 -1.03 2.42 -17.64
N ALA A 303 -0.60 1.47 -18.48
CA ALA A 303 -0.65 1.60 -19.94
C ALA A 303 -2.08 1.84 -20.45
N ASN A 304 -3.04 1.10 -19.91
CA ASN A 304 -4.45 1.25 -20.24
C ASN A 304 -5.00 2.63 -19.80
N PHE A 305 -4.58 3.11 -18.63
CA PHE A 305 -4.92 4.46 -18.15
C PHE A 305 -4.37 5.54 -19.07
N ILE A 306 -3.09 5.45 -19.46
CA ILE A 306 -2.46 6.39 -20.41
C ILE A 306 -3.17 6.38 -21.76
N THR A 307 -3.56 5.19 -22.24
CA THR A 307 -4.34 5.04 -23.46
C THR A 307 -5.71 5.72 -23.36
N ALA A 308 -6.39 5.59 -22.22
CA ALA A 308 -7.66 6.28 -21.98
C ALA A 308 -7.48 7.81 -21.96
N VAL A 309 -6.44 8.32 -21.29
CA VAL A 309 -6.09 9.75 -21.28
C VAL A 309 -5.82 10.26 -22.70
N TYR A 310 -4.97 9.57 -23.46
CA TYR A 310 -4.65 9.91 -24.84
C TYR A 310 -5.90 9.96 -25.72
N ASN A 311 -6.76 8.96 -25.67
CA ASN A 311 -7.98 8.91 -26.47
C ASN A 311 -8.93 10.07 -26.14
N LEU A 312 -9.13 10.37 -24.85
CA LEU A 312 -10.02 11.44 -24.41
C LEU A 312 -9.50 12.82 -24.80
N ILE A 313 -8.22 13.11 -24.57
CA ILE A 313 -7.66 14.44 -24.88
C ILE A 313 -7.53 14.67 -26.39
N ASN A 314 -7.21 13.63 -27.17
CA ASN A 314 -7.09 13.74 -28.63
C ASN A 314 -8.42 14.14 -29.29
N GLU A 315 -9.55 13.69 -28.73
CA GLU A 315 -10.88 14.14 -29.17
C GLU A 315 -11.21 15.59 -28.80
N GLN A 316 -10.44 16.21 -27.90
CA GLN A 316 -10.58 17.63 -27.54
C GLN A 316 -9.61 18.54 -28.32
N LEU A 317 -8.71 17.96 -29.14
CA LEU A 317 -7.80 18.74 -29.97
C LEU A 317 -8.53 19.32 -31.19
N PRO A 318 -8.11 20.52 -31.67
CA PRO A 318 -8.72 21.13 -32.84
C PRO A 318 -8.50 20.30 -34.12
N ASN A 319 -9.52 20.25 -34.98
CA ASN A 319 -9.39 19.65 -36.31
C ASN A 319 -8.66 20.62 -37.25
N GLY A 320 -7.59 20.14 -37.89
CA GLY A 320 -6.57 20.94 -38.60
C GLY A 320 -7.00 21.69 -39.88
N HIS A 321 -8.12 22.43 -39.87
CA HIS A 321 -8.55 23.20 -41.03
C HIS A 321 -8.77 24.70 -40.83
N ASN A 322 -8.71 25.26 -39.61
CA ASN A 322 -8.64 26.71 -39.42
C ASN A 322 -7.98 27.02 -38.06
N ALA A 323 -6.69 27.36 -38.08
CA ALA A 323 -5.91 27.66 -36.86
C ALA A 323 -6.32 28.97 -36.15
N ASP A 324 -7.19 29.78 -36.77
CA ASP A 324 -7.49 31.14 -36.32
C ASP A 324 -8.68 31.26 -35.34
N VAL A 325 -9.41 30.16 -35.05
CA VAL A 325 -10.56 30.19 -34.12
C VAL A 325 -10.62 28.91 -33.26
N TYR A 326 -9.64 28.71 -32.38
CA TYR A 326 -9.74 27.67 -31.35
C TYR A 326 -10.62 28.15 -30.18
N THR A 327 -11.53 27.28 -29.75
CA THR A 327 -12.26 27.45 -28.48
C THR A 327 -11.27 27.46 -27.31
N GLU A 328 -11.66 28.06 -26.18
CA GLU A 328 -10.82 28.04 -24.96
C GLU A 328 -10.52 26.61 -24.49
N ASN A 329 -11.46 25.67 -24.70
CA ASN A 329 -11.23 24.27 -24.40
C ASN A 329 -10.18 23.63 -25.32
N GLU A 330 -10.21 23.90 -26.62
CA GLU A 330 -9.22 23.38 -27.58
C GLU A 330 -7.82 23.94 -27.29
N LYS A 331 -7.71 25.24 -26.98
CA LYS A 331 -6.44 25.84 -26.54
C LYS A 331 -5.91 25.14 -25.30
N LYS A 332 -6.77 24.91 -24.31
CA LYS A 332 -6.38 24.23 -23.08
C LYS A 332 -6.02 22.76 -23.33
N ALA A 333 -6.74 22.07 -24.22
CA ALA A 333 -6.44 20.70 -24.61
C ALA A 333 -5.07 20.60 -25.29
N VAL A 334 -4.71 21.53 -26.17
CA VAL A 334 -3.37 21.59 -26.80
C VAL A 334 -2.27 21.82 -25.76
N GLU A 335 -2.46 22.79 -24.86
CA GLU A 335 -1.51 23.06 -23.76
C GLU A 335 -1.29 21.82 -22.89
N VAL A 336 -2.39 21.20 -22.44
CA VAL A 336 -2.33 20.00 -21.60
C VAL A 336 -1.72 18.84 -22.39
N PHE A 337 -2.08 18.62 -23.65
CA PHE A 337 -1.51 17.55 -24.47
C PHE A 337 0.02 17.63 -24.54
N ASN A 338 0.57 18.82 -24.80
CA ASN A 338 2.01 19.04 -24.86
C ASN A 338 2.70 18.89 -23.49
N ASN A 339 1.98 19.15 -22.40
CA ASN A 339 2.48 18.92 -21.04
C ASN A 339 2.42 17.45 -20.62
N LEU A 340 1.61 16.63 -21.29
CA LEU A 340 1.41 15.22 -20.96
C LEU A 340 2.24 14.28 -21.84
N PHE A 341 2.46 14.65 -23.10
CA PHE A 341 3.12 13.82 -24.09
C PHE A 341 4.23 14.59 -24.80
N ILE A 342 5.29 13.87 -25.15
CA ILE A 342 6.44 14.42 -25.89
C ILE A 342 6.89 13.41 -26.95
N ASP A 343 7.44 13.91 -28.04
CA ASP A 343 8.12 13.08 -29.03
C ASP A 343 9.37 12.40 -28.41
N GLU A 344 9.55 11.11 -28.71
CA GLU A 344 10.66 10.30 -28.17
C GLU A 344 12.03 10.87 -28.56
N GLU A 345 12.23 11.26 -29.81
CA GLU A 345 13.52 11.77 -30.30
C GLU A 345 13.87 13.11 -29.62
N LEU A 346 12.88 13.98 -29.45
CA LEU A 346 13.04 15.23 -28.72
C LEU A 346 13.39 14.97 -27.24
N CYS A 347 12.71 14.02 -26.60
CA CYS A 347 12.96 13.67 -25.20
C CYS A 347 14.38 13.14 -24.97
N GLU A 348 14.86 12.28 -25.87
CA GLU A 348 16.23 11.75 -25.84
C GLU A 348 17.26 12.86 -26.05
N LYS A 349 17.04 13.72 -27.05
CA LYS A 349 17.95 14.82 -27.39
C LYS A 349 18.13 15.79 -26.22
N GLU A 350 17.05 16.16 -25.55
CA GLU A 350 17.07 17.09 -24.41
C GLU A 350 17.39 16.40 -23.07
N LYS A 351 17.61 15.09 -23.08
CA LYS A 351 17.96 14.27 -21.90
C LYS A 351 16.99 14.42 -20.72
N TYR A 352 15.70 14.62 -20.99
CA TYR A 352 14.67 14.80 -19.94
C TYR A 352 14.52 13.58 -19.01
N MET A 353 15.01 12.42 -19.43
CA MET A 353 14.96 11.18 -18.66
C MET A 353 16.10 11.03 -17.65
N GLN A 354 17.15 11.85 -17.71
CA GLN A 354 18.37 11.66 -16.90
C GLN A 354 18.08 11.58 -15.40
N TYR A 355 17.23 12.48 -14.88
CA TYR A 355 16.91 12.49 -13.45
C TYR A 355 16.19 11.20 -12.98
N ILE A 356 15.43 10.54 -13.87
CA ILE A 356 14.75 9.28 -13.56
C ILE A 356 15.79 8.17 -13.39
N GLU A 357 16.79 8.15 -14.26
CA GLU A 357 17.90 7.19 -14.20
C GLU A 357 18.76 7.43 -12.94
N ASP A 358 19.03 8.69 -12.62
CA ASP A 358 19.77 9.09 -11.42
C ASP A 358 19.02 8.66 -10.15
N LEU A 359 17.71 8.95 -10.06
CA LEU A 359 16.87 8.55 -8.93
C LEU A 359 16.72 7.03 -8.82
N ASN A 360 16.55 6.32 -9.93
CA ASN A 360 16.52 4.85 -9.93
C ASN A 360 17.87 4.27 -9.47
N SER A 361 18.98 4.91 -9.82
CA SER A 361 20.31 4.51 -9.37
C SER A 361 20.46 4.75 -7.87
N ILE A 362 19.96 5.87 -7.34
CA ILE A 362 19.89 6.12 -5.89
C ILE A 362 19.03 5.07 -5.20
N ASP A 363 17.84 4.77 -5.72
CA ASP A 363 16.95 3.75 -5.15
C ASP A 363 17.59 2.36 -5.17
N LYS A 364 18.37 2.05 -6.21
CA LYS A 364 19.12 0.79 -6.28
C LYS A 364 20.23 0.75 -5.23
N LEU A 365 20.98 1.84 -5.07
CA LEU A 365 22.01 1.96 -4.03
C LEU A 365 21.42 1.90 -2.61
N TRP A 366 20.25 2.51 -2.41
CA TRP A 366 19.54 2.51 -1.13
C TRP A 366 18.89 1.15 -0.83
N GLY A 367 18.28 0.52 -1.85
CA GLY A 367 17.70 -0.82 -1.78
C GLY A 367 18.74 -1.94 -1.66
N GLU A 368 19.98 -1.72 -2.10
CA GLU A 368 21.11 -2.61 -1.83
C GLU A 368 21.58 -2.53 -0.35
N GLN A 369 21.26 -1.45 0.37
CA GLN A 369 21.45 -1.34 1.83
C GLN A 369 20.23 -1.76 2.67
N GLU A 370 19.01 -1.59 2.15
CA GLU A 370 17.76 -1.87 2.87
C GLU A 370 16.92 -2.92 2.13
N TRP A 371 16.90 -4.15 2.65
CA TRP A 371 16.24 -5.28 2.00
C TRP A 371 14.74 -5.08 1.79
N GLY A 372 14.32 -5.22 0.53
CA GLY A 372 12.97 -4.98 0.01
C GLY A 372 11.91 -6.02 0.41
N TYR A 373 11.41 -5.90 1.64
CA TYR A 373 10.10 -6.43 2.02
C TYR A 373 9.30 -5.38 2.81
N PRO A 374 7.98 -5.28 2.60
CA PRO A 374 7.14 -4.26 3.25
C PRO A 374 7.22 -4.27 4.79
N PHE A 375 7.56 -5.41 5.39
CA PHE A 375 7.49 -5.66 6.82
C PHE A 375 8.85 -5.92 7.48
N ILE A 376 9.94 -6.13 6.73
CA ILE A 376 11.23 -6.48 7.35
C ILE A 376 11.83 -5.28 8.08
N ASN A 377 11.60 -4.06 7.56
CA ASN A 377 11.97 -2.83 8.25
C ASN A 377 11.11 -2.58 9.50
N ASP A 378 9.80 -2.87 9.45
CA ASP A 378 8.93 -2.79 10.63
C ASP A 378 9.33 -3.81 11.70
N ILE A 379 9.62 -5.06 11.31
CA ILE A 379 10.07 -6.13 12.21
C ILE A 379 11.44 -5.80 12.81
N ASN A 380 12.40 -5.34 11.98
CA ASN A 380 13.73 -4.96 12.44
C ASN A 380 13.68 -3.72 13.34
N GLY A 381 12.86 -2.72 13.01
CA GLY A 381 12.66 -1.53 13.85
C GLY A 381 12.01 -1.88 15.19
N ALA A 382 10.97 -2.72 15.17
CA ALA A 382 10.30 -3.17 16.39
C ALA A 382 11.17 -4.10 17.24
N ALA A 383 11.98 -4.97 16.63
CA ALA A 383 12.92 -5.83 17.33
C ALA A 383 14.13 -5.06 17.89
N SER A 384 14.62 -4.03 17.18
CA SER A 384 15.81 -3.27 17.57
C SER A 384 15.55 -2.20 18.64
N SER A 385 14.29 -1.84 18.86
CA SER A 385 13.92 -0.94 19.96
C SER A 385 14.13 -1.65 21.30
N ARG A 386 15.21 -1.30 22.00
CA ARG A 386 15.60 -1.85 23.32
C ARG A 386 14.53 -1.74 24.42
N ASN A 387 13.40 -1.08 24.16
CA ASN A 387 12.33 -0.79 25.11
C ASN A 387 11.03 -1.61 24.89
N ILE A 388 10.98 -2.52 23.90
CA ILE A 388 9.74 -3.25 23.59
C ILE A 388 9.84 -4.69 24.09
N GLY A 389 9.37 -4.93 25.32
CA GLY A 389 9.21 -6.28 25.82
C GLY A 389 7.84 -6.86 25.45
N ALA A 390 7.81 -8.10 24.95
CA ALA A 390 6.57 -8.82 24.72
C ALA A 390 5.95 -9.24 26.07
N PRO A 391 4.65 -9.00 26.29
CA PRO A 391 3.99 -9.38 27.52
C PRO A 391 3.85 -10.90 27.60
N VAL A 392 4.01 -11.44 28.81
CA VAL A 392 3.79 -12.85 29.09
C VAL A 392 2.31 -13.20 28.87
N TYR A 393 2.10 -14.21 28.03
CA TYR A 393 0.82 -14.81 27.73
C TYR A 393 0.64 -16.11 28.54
N ASN A 394 -0.52 -16.24 29.19
CA ASN A 394 -0.92 -17.47 29.86
C ASN A 394 -1.96 -18.20 29.00
N ARG A 395 -1.55 -19.30 28.38
CA ARG A 395 -2.41 -20.06 27.45
C ARG A 395 -3.59 -20.73 28.13
N ILE A 396 -3.43 -21.19 29.38
CA ILE A 396 -4.52 -21.82 30.17
C ILE A 396 -5.63 -20.81 30.46
N LYS A 397 -5.29 -19.58 30.81
CA LYS A 397 -6.24 -18.50 31.14
C LYS A 397 -6.68 -17.68 29.92
N ASP A 398 -6.08 -17.92 28.75
CA ASP A 398 -6.23 -17.14 27.50
C ASP A 398 -6.08 -15.63 27.73
N LYS A 399 -5.09 -15.23 28.53
CA LYS A 399 -4.88 -13.82 28.96
C LYS A 399 -3.41 -13.46 29.07
N PHE A 400 -3.11 -12.20 28.76
CA PHE A 400 -1.82 -11.58 29.04
C PHE A 400 -1.73 -11.14 30.50
N ILE A 401 -0.55 -11.26 31.10
CA ILE A 401 -0.26 -10.88 32.48
C ILE A 401 0.30 -9.44 32.50
N SER A 402 -0.27 -8.55 33.32
CA SER A 402 0.13 -7.14 33.45
C SER A 402 1.04 -6.93 34.67
N GLY A 403 2.23 -6.35 34.52
CA GLY A 403 3.14 -5.99 35.62
C GLY A 403 4.64 -5.97 35.24
N SER A 404 5.47 -5.31 36.05
CA SER A 404 6.92 -5.05 35.82
C SER A 404 7.81 -6.31 35.71
N GLU A 405 7.29 -7.51 35.95
CA GLU A 405 7.97 -8.80 35.78
C GLU A 405 7.63 -9.51 34.45
N GLY A 406 6.76 -8.92 33.63
CA GLY A 406 6.06 -9.62 32.55
C GLY A 406 6.56 -9.38 31.13
N ASN A 407 7.69 -8.70 30.92
CA ASN A 407 8.14 -8.29 29.59
C ASN A 407 9.49 -8.94 29.23
N TYR A 408 9.56 -9.61 28.09
CA TYR A 408 10.78 -10.25 27.60
C TYR A 408 11.14 -9.83 26.18
N ASN A 409 12.42 -9.97 25.83
CA ASN A 409 12.88 -9.66 24.49
C ASN A 409 12.50 -10.77 23.50
N SER A 410 11.69 -10.42 22.50
CA SER A 410 11.00 -11.34 21.61
C SER A 410 11.66 -11.52 20.23
N TYR A 411 13.00 -11.53 20.16
CA TYR A 411 13.73 -11.60 18.89
C TYR A 411 13.37 -12.82 18.04
N ILE A 412 13.24 -13.99 18.66
CA ILE A 412 12.99 -15.25 17.94
C ILE A 412 11.54 -15.30 17.47
N GLU A 413 10.63 -14.79 18.29
CA GLU A 413 9.22 -14.64 17.99
C GLU A 413 9.05 -13.68 16.81
N CYS A 414 9.72 -12.52 16.81
CA CYS A 414 9.71 -11.59 15.68
C CYS A 414 10.32 -12.21 14.40
N ALA A 415 11.38 -13.00 14.52
CA ALA A 415 11.94 -13.71 13.37
C ALA A 415 10.97 -14.74 12.80
N LEU A 416 10.29 -15.49 13.66
CA LEU A 416 9.23 -16.42 13.28
C LEU A 416 8.05 -15.70 12.61
N LEU A 417 7.68 -14.51 13.09
CA LEU A 417 6.64 -13.69 12.45
C LEU A 417 7.02 -13.37 11.00
N GLY A 418 8.25 -12.91 10.77
CA GLY A 418 8.76 -12.64 9.43
C GLY A 418 8.71 -13.87 8.52
N ILE A 419 9.13 -15.03 9.02
CA ILE A 419 9.07 -16.30 8.27
C ILE A 419 7.63 -16.64 7.86
N PHE A 420 6.67 -16.54 8.78
CA PHE A 420 5.27 -16.88 8.50
C PHE A 420 4.60 -15.85 7.59
N MET A 421 4.90 -14.57 7.74
CA MET A 421 4.42 -13.53 6.82
C MET A 421 4.93 -13.79 5.40
N CYS A 422 6.21 -14.13 5.22
CA CYS A 422 6.76 -14.52 3.92
C CYS A 422 6.07 -15.77 3.35
N ALA A 423 5.94 -16.83 4.15
CA ALA A 423 5.39 -18.11 3.69
C ALA A 423 3.90 -18.06 3.37
N ALA A 424 3.13 -17.24 4.11
CA ALA A 424 1.71 -17.09 3.90
C ALA A 424 1.36 -16.10 2.78
N PHE A 425 2.30 -15.29 2.30
CA PHE A 425 1.96 -14.23 1.35
C PHE A 425 1.63 -14.77 -0.04
N ASN A 426 0.42 -14.50 -0.53
CA ASN A 426 0.01 -14.78 -1.90
C ASN A 426 0.13 -13.49 -2.73
N ALA A 427 1.05 -13.50 -3.70
CA ALA A 427 1.33 -12.37 -4.57
C ALA A 427 0.22 -12.10 -5.60
N GLU A 428 -0.54 -13.11 -6.01
CA GLU A 428 -1.63 -12.95 -6.98
C GLU A 428 -2.84 -12.25 -6.35
N THR A 429 -3.15 -12.58 -5.10
CA THR A 429 -4.31 -12.01 -4.38
C THR A 429 -3.94 -10.83 -3.48
N CYS A 430 -2.64 -10.54 -3.31
CA CYS A 430 -2.10 -9.56 -2.37
C CYS A 430 -2.65 -9.75 -0.93
N THR A 431 -2.81 -11.00 -0.50
CA THR A 431 -3.30 -11.36 0.84
C THR A 431 -2.51 -12.52 1.43
N TYR A 432 -2.62 -12.74 2.73
CA TYR A 432 -2.06 -13.93 3.35
C TYR A 432 -3.02 -15.12 3.21
N ASP A 433 -2.50 -16.24 2.71
CA ASP A 433 -3.17 -17.53 2.62
C ASP A 433 -2.31 -18.62 3.27
N ILE A 434 -2.90 -19.33 4.22
CA ILE A 434 -2.30 -20.44 4.94
C ILE A 434 -2.98 -21.79 4.64
N SER A 435 -3.85 -21.82 3.62
CA SER A 435 -4.58 -23.03 3.21
C SER A 435 -3.65 -24.18 2.78
N HIS A 436 -2.44 -23.84 2.33
CA HIS A 436 -1.39 -24.77 1.95
C HIS A 436 -0.67 -25.40 3.15
N LEU A 437 -0.86 -24.90 4.38
CA LEU A 437 -0.23 -25.47 5.57
C LEU A 437 -0.95 -26.78 5.97
N PRO A 438 -0.22 -27.85 6.35
CA PRO A 438 -0.81 -29.17 6.63
C PRO A 438 -1.85 -29.15 7.76
N MET A 439 -1.51 -28.50 8.88
CA MET A 439 -2.37 -28.45 10.05
C MET A 439 -2.13 -27.16 10.86
N PRO A 440 -2.53 -25.99 10.32
CA PRO A 440 -2.32 -24.73 11.01
C PRO A 440 -3.11 -24.66 12.32
N SER A 441 -2.45 -24.18 13.38
CA SER A 441 -3.04 -24.03 14.71
C SER A 441 -4.20 -23.04 14.70
N LYS A 442 -5.07 -23.14 15.73
CA LYS A 442 -6.22 -22.24 15.88
C LYS A 442 -5.75 -20.78 15.98
N GLU A 443 -4.73 -20.52 16.79
CA GLU A 443 -4.20 -19.18 17.00
C GLU A 443 -3.56 -18.61 15.73
N LEU A 444 -2.88 -19.45 14.93
CA LEU A 444 -2.32 -19.05 13.64
C LEU A 444 -3.41 -18.66 12.64
N LYS A 445 -4.50 -19.44 12.58
CA LYS A 445 -5.69 -19.11 11.78
C LYS A 445 -6.34 -17.80 12.21
N GLU A 446 -6.54 -17.61 13.52
CA GLU A 446 -7.07 -16.36 14.07
C GLU A 446 -6.19 -15.16 13.72
N PHE A 447 -4.86 -15.34 13.83
CA PHE A 447 -3.88 -14.30 13.52
C PHE A 447 -3.97 -13.86 12.05
N PHE A 448 -3.86 -14.79 11.10
CA PHE A 448 -3.92 -14.44 9.67
C PHE A 448 -5.32 -14.04 9.20
N THR A 449 -6.39 -14.45 9.90
CA THR A 449 -7.74 -13.92 9.64
C THR A 449 -7.83 -12.45 10.03
N LYS A 450 -7.23 -12.08 11.17
CA LYS A 450 -7.20 -10.71 11.69
C LYS A 450 -6.25 -9.81 10.89
N TYR A 451 -5.10 -10.35 10.48
CA TYR A 451 -4.02 -9.65 9.78
C TYR A 451 -3.84 -10.18 8.36
N SER A 452 -4.93 -10.23 7.58
CA SER A 452 -4.97 -10.87 6.25
C SER A 452 -4.35 -10.06 5.11
N SER A 453 -4.03 -8.79 5.33
CA SER A 453 -3.48 -7.88 4.32
C SER A 453 -2.03 -7.52 4.60
N PRO A 454 -1.14 -7.55 3.60
CA PRO A 454 0.28 -7.17 3.73
C PRO A 454 0.49 -5.68 4.02
N HIS A 455 -0.54 -4.84 3.85
CA HIS A 455 -0.46 -3.40 4.10
C HIS A 455 -0.67 -3.03 5.58
N ILE A 456 -0.90 -4.00 6.46
CA ILE A 456 -1.03 -3.75 7.89
C ILE A 456 0.40 -3.64 8.48
N PRO A 457 0.79 -2.47 9.04
CA PRO A 457 2.13 -2.31 9.59
C PRO A 457 2.34 -3.23 10.80
N VAL A 458 3.57 -3.72 10.99
CA VAL A 458 3.90 -4.60 12.12
C VAL A 458 4.06 -3.76 13.39
N THR A 459 2.93 -3.41 14.01
CA THR A 459 2.89 -2.64 15.26
C THR A 459 3.11 -3.54 16.49
N GLN A 460 3.31 -2.93 17.66
CA GLN A 460 3.39 -3.65 18.94
C GLN A 460 2.16 -4.54 19.20
N VAL A 461 0.97 -4.15 18.69
CA VAL A 461 -0.25 -4.96 18.83
C VAL A 461 -0.13 -6.24 17.99
N VAL A 462 0.40 -6.14 16.78
CA VAL A 462 0.64 -7.30 15.89
C VAL A 462 1.64 -8.24 16.55
N ILE A 463 2.75 -7.71 17.07
CA ILE A 463 3.79 -8.51 17.74
C ILE A 463 3.23 -9.18 19.00
N LYS A 464 2.43 -8.48 19.79
CA LYS A 464 1.77 -9.03 20.97
C LYS A 464 0.83 -10.19 20.60
N ASP A 465 0.00 -9.99 19.58
CA ASP A 465 -0.92 -11.03 19.12
C ASP A 465 -0.17 -12.21 18.47
N TRP A 466 0.97 -11.94 17.84
CA TRP A 466 1.87 -12.98 17.35
C TRP A 466 2.51 -13.78 18.49
N CYS A 467 2.92 -13.12 19.58
CA CYS A 467 3.45 -13.82 20.76
C CYS A 467 2.42 -14.78 21.36
N ARG A 468 1.11 -14.49 21.27
CA ARG A 468 0.05 -15.43 21.63
C ARG A 468 0.04 -16.68 20.75
N VAL A 469 0.43 -16.59 19.48
CA VAL A 469 0.53 -17.74 18.57
C VAL A 469 1.61 -18.69 19.03
N VAL A 470 2.80 -18.17 19.38
CA VAL A 470 4.02 -18.96 19.59
C VAL A 470 4.39 -19.23 21.06
N ALA A 471 3.71 -18.61 22.03
CA ALA A 471 3.96 -18.83 23.46
C ALA A 471 3.29 -20.11 24.00
N ASP A 472 3.98 -20.81 24.91
CA ASP A 472 3.47 -21.97 25.67
C ASP A 472 2.83 -23.03 24.75
N LEU A 473 3.52 -23.35 23.64
CA LEU A 473 3.05 -24.32 22.67
C LEU A 473 2.97 -25.72 23.29
N PRO A 474 1.94 -26.52 22.97
CA PRO A 474 1.79 -27.90 23.45
C PRO A 474 2.74 -28.86 22.70
N CYS A 475 4.04 -28.54 22.67
CA CYS A 475 5.07 -29.31 21.99
C CYS A 475 6.28 -29.48 22.92
N GLN A 476 6.54 -30.71 23.35
CA GLN A 476 7.64 -31.03 24.27
C GLN A 476 9.04 -30.79 23.70
N TYR A 477 9.15 -30.61 22.38
CA TYR A 477 10.42 -30.37 21.69
C TYR A 477 10.75 -28.88 21.56
N VAL A 478 9.83 -27.99 21.94
CA VAL A 478 10.09 -26.55 21.98
C VAL A 478 10.71 -26.17 23.30
N GLU A 479 11.90 -25.60 23.25
CA GLU A 479 12.64 -25.10 24.39
C GLU A 479 12.38 -23.61 24.63
N TYR A 480 12.26 -23.22 25.89
CA TYR A 480 12.04 -21.84 26.31
C TYR A 480 13.06 -21.41 27.38
N ASP A 481 13.49 -20.15 27.31
CA ASP A 481 14.41 -19.53 28.28
C ASP A 481 13.69 -19.18 29.60
N LEU A 482 12.37 -18.96 29.56
CA LEU A 482 11.57 -18.57 30.73
C LEU A 482 10.71 -19.74 31.22
N LYS A 483 10.57 -19.86 32.55
CA LYS A 483 9.75 -20.90 33.22
C LYS A 483 8.25 -20.86 32.84
N ASN A 484 7.79 -19.75 32.28
CA ASN A 484 6.41 -19.57 31.81
C ASN A 484 6.23 -19.91 30.32
N ASN A 485 7.25 -20.51 29.68
CA ASN A 485 7.25 -20.91 28.27
C ASN A 485 6.92 -19.79 27.26
N ASN A 486 7.26 -18.54 27.58
CA ASN A 486 6.97 -17.42 26.68
C ASN A 486 8.14 -17.00 25.80
N LYS A 487 9.38 -17.14 26.27
CA LYS A 487 10.58 -16.75 25.51
C LYS A 487 11.21 -17.97 24.87
N ILE A 488 11.12 -18.08 23.55
CA ILE A 488 11.66 -19.21 22.78
C ILE A 488 13.18 -19.18 22.82
N GLN A 489 13.78 -20.32 23.17
CA GLN A 489 15.23 -20.45 23.20
C GLN A 489 15.81 -20.34 21.77
N PRO A 490 16.84 -19.50 21.52
CA PRO A 490 17.42 -19.37 20.18
C PRO A 490 18.05 -20.68 19.67
N GLY A 491 17.68 -21.10 18.46
CA GLY A 491 18.31 -22.22 17.76
C GLY A 491 17.46 -22.74 16.60
N LEU A 492 18.10 -23.17 15.50
CA LEU A 492 17.38 -23.62 14.31
C LEU A 492 16.47 -24.81 14.56
N LEU A 493 16.99 -25.82 15.26
CA LEU A 493 16.22 -27.02 15.59
C LEU A 493 14.96 -26.65 16.39
N ASN A 494 15.12 -25.70 17.33
CA ASN A 494 14.00 -25.19 18.11
C ASN A 494 13.00 -24.39 17.25
N ILE A 495 13.48 -23.55 16.34
CA ILE A 495 12.65 -22.83 15.35
C ILE A 495 11.84 -23.82 14.49
N LEU A 496 12.45 -24.91 14.03
CA LEU A 496 11.76 -25.94 13.26
C LEU A 496 10.72 -26.69 14.09
N HIS A 497 10.99 -26.96 15.37
CA HIS A 497 10.00 -27.53 16.28
C HIS A 497 8.82 -26.58 16.55
N VAL A 498 9.07 -25.27 16.62
CA VAL A 498 8.02 -24.24 16.70
C VAL A 498 7.18 -24.22 15.43
N ILE A 499 7.82 -24.16 14.25
CA ILE A 499 7.12 -24.21 12.95
C ILE A 499 6.26 -25.47 12.86
N ARG A 500 6.80 -26.64 13.22
CA ARG A 500 6.05 -27.90 13.25
C ARG A 500 4.82 -27.81 14.14
N ALA A 501 4.98 -27.24 15.34
CA ALA A 501 3.90 -27.14 16.33
C ALA A 501 2.76 -26.24 15.89
N ILE A 502 3.01 -25.24 15.03
CA ILE A 502 1.99 -24.26 14.61
C ILE A 502 1.49 -24.43 13.18
N ALA A 503 2.30 -24.97 12.27
CA ALA A 503 1.93 -25.18 10.86
C ALA A 503 1.49 -26.62 10.55
N GLY A 504 1.86 -27.58 11.41
CA GLY A 504 1.62 -29.00 11.21
C GLY A 504 2.86 -29.77 10.77
N GLU A 505 2.72 -31.10 10.72
CA GLU A 505 3.80 -32.01 10.32
C GLU A 505 3.85 -32.16 8.80
N ASP A 506 5.06 -32.15 8.25
CA ASP A 506 5.35 -32.34 6.83
C ASP A 506 6.60 -33.23 6.70
N GLU A 507 6.61 -34.13 5.71
CA GLU A 507 7.70 -35.10 5.53
C GLU A 507 9.06 -34.42 5.31
N ARG A 508 9.09 -33.28 4.60
CA ARG A 508 10.34 -32.54 4.34
C ARG A 508 10.80 -31.81 5.59
N LEU A 509 9.86 -31.27 6.37
CA LEU A 509 10.16 -30.66 7.67
C LEU A 509 10.75 -31.68 8.65
N GLU A 510 10.17 -32.88 8.72
CA GLU A 510 10.68 -33.98 9.55
C GLU A 510 12.07 -34.44 9.09
N TRP A 511 12.27 -34.58 7.78
CA TRP A 511 13.57 -34.89 7.22
C TRP A 511 14.61 -33.83 7.60
N ALA A 512 14.28 -32.54 7.52
CA ALA A 512 15.17 -31.45 7.90
C ALA A 512 15.53 -31.49 9.39
N ILE A 513 14.55 -31.72 10.28
CA ILE A 513 14.76 -31.89 11.72
C ILE A 513 15.71 -33.07 11.99
N GLN A 514 15.51 -34.21 11.32
CA GLN A 514 16.35 -35.39 11.48
C GLN A 514 17.79 -35.16 10.98
N VAL A 515 17.97 -34.54 9.82
CA VAL A 515 19.29 -34.23 9.26
C VAL A 515 20.06 -33.30 10.18
N LEU A 516 19.43 -32.24 10.67
CA LEU A 516 20.05 -31.28 11.58
C LEU A 516 20.39 -31.92 12.92
N SER A 517 19.49 -32.73 13.48
CA SER A 517 19.74 -33.48 14.73
C SER A 517 20.94 -34.42 14.59
N ARG A 518 21.03 -35.15 13.47
CA ARG A 518 22.18 -36.02 13.17
C ARG A 518 23.47 -35.23 12.96
N GLY A 519 23.40 -34.09 12.28
CA GLY A 519 24.54 -33.19 12.07
C GLY A 519 25.11 -32.66 13.39
N ILE A 520 24.23 -32.16 14.26
CA ILE A 520 24.59 -31.69 15.61
C ILE A 520 25.22 -32.84 16.42
N HIS A 521 24.62 -34.03 16.39
CA HIS A 521 25.15 -35.20 17.10
C HIS A 521 26.55 -35.60 16.60
N ARG A 522 26.77 -35.61 15.28
CA ARG A 522 28.09 -35.91 14.68
C ARG A 522 29.16 -34.89 15.08
N ILE A 523 28.84 -33.60 15.08
CA ILE A 523 29.75 -32.52 15.48
C ILE A 523 30.11 -32.66 16.97
N CYS A 524 29.11 -32.89 17.83
CA CYS A 524 29.33 -33.11 19.26
C CYS A 524 30.21 -34.34 19.53
N LYS A 525 29.99 -35.45 18.81
CA LYS A 525 30.77 -36.69 18.94
C LYS A 525 32.22 -36.54 18.44
N SER A 526 32.43 -35.88 17.30
CA SER A 526 33.77 -35.56 16.77
C SER A 526 34.60 -34.73 17.76
N ASN A 527 33.96 -33.77 18.44
CA ASN A 527 34.64 -32.91 19.41
C ASN A 527 34.90 -33.59 20.76
N ALA A 528 34.03 -34.52 21.19
CA ALA A 528 34.29 -35.37 22.36
C ALA A 528 35.50 -36.30 22.13
N ASN A 529 35.66 -36.82 20.91
CA ASN A 529 36.82 -37.64 20.54
C ASN A 529 38.12 -36.84 20.42
N LYS A 530 38.07 -35.57 19.96
CA LYS A 530 39.22 -34.65 19.97
C LYS A 530 39.67 -34.25 21.40
N LYS A 531 38.76 -34.23 22.39
CA LYS A 531 39.13 -34.02 23.79
C LYS A 531 39.82 -35.23 24.42
N LYS A 532 39.34 -36.45 24.11
CA LYS A 532 39.96 -37.69 24.61
C LYS A 532 41.39 -37.94 24.11
N THR A 533 41.73 -37.45 22.92
CA THR A 533 43.07 -37.56 22.33
C THR A 533 44.08 -36.53 22.86
N VAL A 534 43.62 -35.52 23.62
CA VAL A 534 44.48 -34.51 24.26
C VAL A 534 44.69 -34.82 25.75
N GLU A 535 43.78 -35.58 26.38
CA GLU A 535 43.87 -35.98 27.81
C GLU A 535 44.48 -37.37 28.04
N ASN A 536 44.79 -38.13 26.97
CA ASN A 536 45.62 -39.34 27.05
C ASN A 536 46.59 -39.33 25.85
N PRO A 537 47.88 -39.00 26.05
CA PRO A 537 48.94 -39.17 25.04
C PRO A 537 49.10 -40.62 24.61
#